data_AF-A0A349LP04-F1
#
_entry.id   AF-A0A349LP04-F1
#
_cell.length_a   1.000
_cell.length_b   1.000
_cell.length_c   1.000
_cell.angle_alpha   90.00
_cell.angle_beta   90.00
_cell.angle_gamma   90.00
#
_symmetry.space_group_name_H-M   'P 1'
#
loop_
_entity.id
_entity.type
_entity.pdbx_description
1 polymer ?
#
loop_
_entity_poly.entity_id
_entity_poly.type
_entity_poly.pdbx_seq_one_letter_code
_entity_poly.pdbx_strand_id
1 'polypeptide(L)' 'MVVKRSGEVIGDVMDTLKNPKVIASGSAGNAYKVIWMQKSSGKNGAFVDYLSIDEIVNGSKKPFGFFSGGLLMTGICE' A
#
# COMPACT_ATOMS: atom_id res chain seq x y z
N MET A 1 11.95 -8.94 -11.33
CA MET A 1 11.43 -10.07 -12.11
C MET A 1 10.73 -11.05 -11.18
N VAL A 2 9.42 -11.25 -11.34
CA VAL A 2 8.68 -12.31 -10.61
C VAL A 2 8.49 -13.48 -11.56
N VAL A 3 8.91 -14.66 -11.10
CA VAL A 3 8.87 -15.89 -11.90
C VAL A 3 8.01 -16.92 -11.17
N LYS A 4 7.09 -17.57 -11.90
CA LYS A 4 6.34 -18.71 -11.35
C LYS A 4 7.30 -19.86 -11.05
N ARG A 5 6.86 -20.81 -10.23
CA ARG A 5 7.53 -22.11 -10.05
C ARG A 5 7.72 -22.88 -11.37
N SER A 6 6.92 -22.58 -12.40
CA SER A 6 7.03 -23.14 -13.75
C SER A 6 8.11 -22.50 -14.62
N GLY A 7 8.79 -21.43 -14.16
CA GLY A 7 9.78 -20.69 -14.94
C GLY A 7 9.20 -19.61 -15.84
N GLU A 8 7.87 -19.45 -15.88
CA GLU A 8 7.21 -18.39 -16.63
C GLU A 8 7.40 -17.03 -15.93
N VAL A 9 7.87 -16.04 -16.69
CA VAL A 9 8.03 -14.67 -16.21
C VAL A 9 6.66 -13.99 -16.24
N ILE A 10 6.13 -13.63 -15.07
CA ILE A 10 4.80 -13.01 -14.92
C ILE A 10 4.88 -11.49 -15.13
N GLY A 11 6.09 -10.93 -15.03
CA GLY A 11 6.33 -9.51 -15.26
C GLY A 11 7.61 -9.06 -14.59
N ASP A 12 8.07 -7.89 -15.02
CA ASP A 12 9.06 -7.14 -14.28
C ASP A 12 8.42 -6.57 -13.01
N VAL A 13 9.17 -6.63 -11.91
CA VAL A 13 8.81 -5.91 -10.70
C VAL A 13 8.96 -4.44 -11.09
N MET A 14 7.84 -3.79 -11.43
CA MET A 14 7.77 -2.34 -11.46
C MET A 14 8.31 -1.87 -10.11
N ASP A 15 9.39 -1.09 -10.18
CA ASP A 15 10.22 -0.60 -9.09
C ASP A 15 9.52 -0.70 -7.73
N THR A 16 9.99 -1.63 -6.90
CA THR A 16 9.61 -1.74 -5.48
C THR A 16 9.42 -0.33 -4.94
N LEU A 17 8.25 0.01 -4.40
CA LEU A 17 7.97 1.35 -3.89
C LEU A 17 9.00 1.68 -2.80
N LYS A 18 10.15 2.28 -3.18
CA LYS A 18 11.41 2.06 -2.45
C LYS A 18 11.41 2.62 -1.04
N ASN A 19 10.53 3.59 -0.76
CA ASN A 19 10.43 4.24 0.55
C ASN A 19 8.96 4.60 0.86
N PRO A 20 8.20 3.72 1.54
CA PRO A 20 6.95 4.14 2.17
C PRO A 20 7.19 5.33 3.09
N LYS A 21 6.30 6.31 3.07
CA LYS A 21 6.24 7.34 4.09
C LYS A 21 5.10 7.03 5.05
N VAL A 22 5.44 6.76 6.31
CA VAL A 22 4.46 6.75 7.39
C VAL A 22 3.99 8.18 7.62
N ILE A 23 2.69 8.42 7.46
CA ILE A 23 2.06 9.72 7.71
C ILE A 23 1.29 9.74 9.03
N ALA A 24 0.94 8.55 9.56
CA ALA A 24 0.42 8.37 10.90
C ALA A 24 0.83 6.98 11.43
N SER A 25 1.35 6.93 12.65
CA SER A 25 1.85 5.70 13.27
C SER A 25 0.80 4.87 14.00
N GLY A 26 -0.48 5.23 13.92
CA GLY A 26 -1.56 4.52 14.61
C GLY A 26 -1.59 4.78 16.12
N SER A 27 -2.79 4.93 16.70
CA SER A 27 -3.02 4.99 18.15
C SER A 27 -4.52 4.85 18.44
N ALA A 28 -4.91 4.84 19.72
CA ALA A 28 -6.31 4.85 20.15
C ALA A 28 -7.12 6.05 19.60
N GLY A 29 -6.47 7.11 19.11
CA GLY A 29 -7.13 8.26 18.50
C GLY A 29 -6.78 8.49 17.02
N ASN A 30 -6.04 7.59 16.37
CA ASN A 30 -5.59 7.80 14.99
C ASN A 30 -5.38 6.48 14.23
N ALA A 31 -5.82 6.43 12.97
CA ALA A 31 -5.50 5.32 12.07
C ALA A 31 -4.00 5.31 11.71
N TYR A 32 -3.44 4.11 11.53
CA TYR A 32 -2.13 3.97 10.92
C TYR A 32 -2.24 4.22 9.42
N LYS A 33 -1.32 5.00 8.87
CA LYS A 33 -1.38 5.42 7.46
C LYS A 33 0.00 5.48 6.83
N VAL A 34 0.11 4.87 5.66
CA VAL A 34 1.33 4.83 4.85
C VAL A 34 0.99 5.21 3.41
N ILE A 35 1.88 5.99 2.80
CA ILE A 35 1.81 6.30 1.38
C ILE A 35 3.10 5.89 0.68
N TRP A 36 2.97 5.51 -0.58
CA TRP A 36 4.08 5.42 -1.51
C TRP A 36 3.81 6.34 -2.68
N MET A 37 4.83 7.11 -3.06
CA MET A 37 4.74 8.06 -4.16
C MET A 37 5.82 7.74 -5.19
N GLN A 38 5.41 7.54 -6.43
CA GLN A 38 6.31 7.36 -7.56
C GLN A 38 6.09 8.49 -8.55
N LYS A 39 7.16 9.19 -8.93
CA LYS A 39 7.06 10.22 -9.98
C LYS A 39 6.63 9.56 -11.30
N SER A 40 5.61 10.12 -11.93
CA SER A 40 5.20 9.73 -13.28
C SER A 40 6.23 10.19 -14.30
N SER A 41 6.46 9.38 -15.33
CA SER A 41 7.37 9.71 -16.44
C SER A 41 6.85 10.85 -17.33
N GLY A 42 5.58 11.24 -17.19
CA GLY A 42 4.96 12.34 -17.93
C GLY A 42 4.45 13.47 -17.03
N LYS A 43 4.63 14.72 -17.48
CA LYS A 43 3.92 15.94 -17.04
C LYS A 43 3.83 16.16 -15.51
N ASN A 44 4.95 16.04 -14.78
CA ASN A 44 5.01 16.34 -13.33
C ASN A 44 3.96 15.59 -12.45
N GLY A 45 3.39 14.50 -12.95
CA GLY A 45 2.44 13.69 -12.20
C GLY A 45 3.14 12.77 -11.19
N ALA A 46 2.38 12.21 -10.26
CA ALA A 46 2.84 11.13 -9.39
C ALA A 46 1.76 10.05 -9.28
N PHE A 47 2.20 8.79 -9.26
CA PHE A 47 1.38 7.67 -8.83
C PHE A 47 1.46 7.59 -7.31
N VAL A 48 0.31 7.39 -6.66
CA VAL A 48 0.21 7.31 -5.22
C VAL A 48 -0.52 6.03 -4.84
N ASP A 49 0.15 5.22 -4.04
CA ASP A 49 -0.44 4.08 -3.37
C ASP A 49 -0.59 4.40 -1.88
N TYR A 50 -1.67 3.95 -1.26
CA TYR A 50 -2.04 4.31 0.11
C TYR A 50 -2.57 3.12 0.88
N LEU A 51 -2.08 2.94 2.11
CA LEU A 51 -2.61 2.00 3.10
C LEU A 51 -3.14 2.77 4.31
N SER A 52 -4.35 2.43 4.74
CA SER A 52 -4.96 2.85 6.01
C SER A 52 -5.30 1.61 6.83
N ILE A 53 -4.91 1.58 8.10
CA ILE A 53 -5.36 0.58 9.07
C ILE A 53 -6.06 1.34 10.20
N ASP A 54 -7.31 0.97 10.48
CA ASP A 54 -8.09 1.59 11.54
C ASP A 54 -7.70 1.01 12.91
N GLU A 55 -6.67 1.61 13.50
CA GLU A 55 -6.16 1.24 14.82
C GLU A 55 -7.11 1.60 15.97
N ILE A 56 -8.12 2.44 15.72
CA ILE A 56 -9.09 2.90 16.72
C ILE A 56 -10.05 1.77 17.12
N VAL A 57 -10.30 0.83 16.19
CA VAL A 57 -11.18 -0.32 16.46
C VAL A 57 -10.57 -1.22 17.52
N ASN A 58 -11.32 -1.51 18.58
CA ASN A 58 -10.88 -2.39 19.65
C ASN A 58 -10.82 -3.87 19.19
N GLY A 59 -9.83 -4.60 19.70
CA GLY A 59 -9.61 -6.01 19.39
C GLY A 59 -8.36 -6.27 18.54
N SER A 60 -8.07 -7.55 18.30
CA SER A 60 -6.91 -7.99 17.52
C SER A 60 -7.12 -7.90 16.01
N LYS A 61 -8.35 -7.61 15.55
CA LYS A 61 -8.71 -7.53 14.14
C LYS A 61 -8.92 -6.08 13.75
N LYS A 62 -8.05 -5.56 12.88
CA LYS A 62 -8.07 -4.17 12.44
C LYS A 62 -8.52 -4.08 10.98
N PRO A 63 -9.55 -3.30 10.64
CA PRO A 63 -9.91 -3.12 9.24
C PRO A 63 -8.85 -2.28 8.53
N PHE A 64 -8.61 -2.60 7.27
CA PHE A 64 -7.71 -1.84 6.42
C PHE A 64 -8.33 -1.53 5.06
N GLY A 65 -7.84 -0.44 4.47
CA GLY A 65 -8.07 -0.07 3.07
C GLY A 65 -6.75 0.17 2.37
N PHE A 66 -6.55 -0.45 1.23
CA PHE A 66 -5.39 -0.25 0.36
C PHE A 66 -5.85 0.23 -1.02
N PHE A 67 -5.24 1.31 -1.50
CA PHE A 67 -5.50 1.86 -2.82
C PHE A 67 -4.20 1.88 -3.63
N SER A 68 -4.22 1.30 -4.83
CA SER A 68 -3.07 1.31 -5.74
C SER A 68 -3.50 1.32 -7.19
N GLY A 69 -3.01 2.30 -7.97
CA GLY A 69 -3.26 2.38 -9.41
C GLY A 69 -4.73 2.34 -9.86
N GLY A 70 -5.68 2.73 -8.99
CA GLY A 70 -7.13 2.65 -9.25
C GLY A 70 -7.83 1.41 -8.67
N LEU A 71 -7.08 0.43 -8.18
CA LEU A 71 -7.61 -0.70 -7.42
C LEU A 71 -7.85 -0.30 -5.96
N LEU A 72 -9.06 -0.56 -5.45
CA LEU A 72 -9.39 -0.48 -4.03
C LEU A 72 -9.52 -1.89 -3.45
N MET A 73 -8.73 -2.18 -2.43
CA MET A 73 -8.81 -3.40 -1.64
C MET A 73 -9.19 -3.04 -0.20
N THR A 74 -10.08 -3.81 0.38
CA THR A 74 -10.48 -3.66 1.79
C THR A 74 -10.43 -5.01 2.48
N GLY A 75 -10.08 -5.04 3.76
CA GLY A 75 -10.02 -6.28 4.50
C GLY A 75 -9.80 -6.08 5.98
N ILE A 76 -9.42 -7.16 6.65
CA ILE A 76 -9.08 -7.19 8.07
C ILE A 76 -7.64 -7.74 8.18
N CYS A 77 -6.81 -7.12 9.01
CA CYS A 77 -5.50 -7.64 9.41
C CYS A 77 -5.49 -8.00 10.90
N GLU A 78 -4.56 -8.89 11.27
CA GLU A 78 -4.29 -9.34 12.65
C GLU A 78 -2.95 -8.80 13.15
#